data_AF-A0A358M324-F1
#
_entry.id   AF-A0A358M324-F1
#
_cell.length_a   1.000
_cell.length_b   1.000
_cell.length_c   1.000
_cell.angle_alpha   90.00
_cell.angle_beta   90.00
_cell.angle_gamma   90.00
#
_symmetry.space_group_name_H-M   'P 1'
#
loop_
_entity.id
_entity.type
_entity.pdbx_description
1 polymer ?
#
loop_
_entity_poly.entity_id
_entity_poly.type
_entity_poly.pdbx_seq_one_letter_code
_entity_poly.pdbx_strand_id
1 'polypeptide(L)' 'KGEPEQVVEVFRNQMNANLIYVDAADRFLDRLSGVSDPEKKRKIIGAEFIRVFEE' A
#
# COMPACT_ATOMS: atom_id res chain seq x y z
N LYS A 1 -16.57 -0.29 7.49
CA LYS A 1 -15.80 0.58 8.42
C LYS A 1 -15.36 -0.30 9.58
N GLY A 2 -14.06 -0.63 9.69
CA GLY A 2 -13.53 -1.47 10.79
C GLY A 2 -12.34 -2.39 10.47
N GLU A 3 -12.01 -2.63 9.19
CA GLU A 3 -10.85 -3.48 8.81
C GLU A 3 -9.47 -2.91 9.20
N PRO A 4 -9.14 -1.63 8.94
CA PRO A 4 -7.79 -1.15 9.17
C PRO A 4 -7.42 -1.12 10.66
N GLU A 5 -8.39 -0.88 11.54
CA GLU A 5 -8.18 -0.84 13.00
C GLU A 5 -7.88 -2.23 13.55
N GLN A 6 -8.60 -3.27 13.08
CA GLN A 6 -8.36 -4.66 13.48
C GLN A 6 -7.01 -5.17 12.99
N VAL A 7 -6.60 -4.82 11.77
CA VAL A 7 -5.29 -5.21 11.23
C VAL A 7 -4.16 -4.59 12.04
N VAL A 8 -4.26 -3.30 12.38
CA VAL A 8 -3.23 -2.62 13.18
C VAL A 8 -3.12 -3.21 14.59
N GLU A 9 -4.25 -3.55 15.23
CA GLU A 9 -4.27 -4.13 16.57
C GLU A 9 -3.64 -5.53 16.61
N VAL A 10 -4.00 -6.41 15.67
CA VAL A 10 -3.45 -7.77 15.57
C VAL A 10 -1.95 -7.74 15.30
N PHE A 11 -1.50 -6.93 14.34
CA PHE A 11 -0.09 -6.91 13.94
C PHE A 11 0.81 -6.22 14.97
N ARG A 12 0.34 -5.20 15.70
CA ARG A 12 1.12 -4.58 16.80
C ARG A 12 1.17 -5.45 18.04
N ASN A 13 0.05 -6.04 18.47
CA ASN A 13 -0.02 -6.71 19.77
C ASN A 13 0.42 -8.18 19.72
N GLN A 14 0.30 -8.89 18.60
CA GLN A 14 0.61 -10.33 18.54
C GLN A 14 1.95 -10.67 17.91
N MET A 15 2.48 -9.83 17.01
CA MET A 15 3.65 -10.22 16.21
C MET A 15 4.97 -9.60 16.67
N ASN A 16 4.95 -8.62 17.58
CA ASN A 16 6.16 -7.89 18.04
C ASN A 16 7.08 -7.48 16.87
N ALA A 17 6.48 -7.29 15.70
CA ALA A 17 7.14 -7.05 14.43
C ALA A 17 7.30 -5.54 14.28
N ASN A 18 8.45 -5.11 13.77
CA ASN A 18 8.65 -3.72 13.35
C ASN A 18 7.72 -3.44 12.16
N LEU A 19 6.46 -3.12 12.45
CA LEU A 19 5.47 -2.73 11.47
C LEU A 19 5.79 -1.29 11.04
N ILE A 20 6.46 -1.17 9.90
CA ILE A 20 6.70 0.12 9.25
C ILE A 20 5.43 0.46 8.48
N TYR A 21 4.64 1.39 9.01
CA TYR A 21 3.48 1.93 8.32
C TYR A 21 3.94 3.05 7.38
N VAL A 22 3.77 2.85 6.08
CA VAL A 22 4.02 3.87 5.06
C VAL A 22 2.70 4.25 4.42
N ASP A 23 2.30 5.51 4.57
CA ASP A 23 1.16 6.06 3.83
C ASP A 23 1.63 6.48 2.43
N ALA A 24 1.37 5.62 1.45
CA ALA A 24 1.66 5.87 0.05
C ALA A 24 0.39 6.10 -0.79
N ALA A 25 -0.78 6.23 -0.16
CA ALA A 25 -2.07 6.25 -0.86
C ALA A 25 -2.10 7.32 -1.97
N ASP A 26 -1.66 8.54 -1.66
CA ASP A 26 -1.60 9.63 -2.62
C ASP A 26 -0.63 9.34 -3.78
N ARG A 27 0.53 8.72 -3.51
CA ARG A 27 1.50 8.32 -4.56
C ARG A 27 0.86 7.35 -5.56
N PHE A 28 0.10 6.36 -5.07
CA PHE A 28 -0.60 5.41 -5.94
C PHE A 28 -1.71 6.10 -6.74
N LEU A 29 -2.50 6.96 -6.11
CA LEU A 29 -3.61 7.67 -6.78
C LEU A 29 -3.11 8.63 -7.85
N ASP A 30 -2.02 9.37 -7.60
CA ASP A 30 -1.38 10.25 -8.56
C ASP A 30 -0.86 9.47 -9.78
N ARG A 31 -0.20 8.34 -9.55
CA ARG A 31 0.33 7.47 -10.60
C ARG A 31 -0.76 6.80 -11.45
N LEU A 32 -1.94 6.57 -10.87
CA LEU A 32 -3.09 5.97 -11.53
C LEU A 32 -4.02 7.00 -12.19
N SER A 33 -3.79 8.29 -11.94
CA SER A 33 -4.56 9.36 -12.54
C SER A 33 -4.53 9.29 -14.08
N GLY A 34 -5.71 9.23 -14.68
CA GLY A 34 -5.87 9.11 -16.14
C GLY A 34 -5.57 7.73 -16.73
N VAL A 35 -5.25 6.71 -15.93
CA VAL A 35 -4.99 5.35 -16.43
C VAL A 35 -6.27 4.52 -16.44
N SER A 36 -6.84 4.33 -17.64
CA SER A 36 -8.04 3.51 -17.85
C SER A 36 -7.73 2.04 -18.11
N ASP A 37 -6.60 1.75 -18.75
CA ASP A 37 -6.20 0.39 -19.15
C ASP A 37 -5.86 -0.51 -17.93
N PRO A 38 -6.50 -1.68 -17.78
CA PRO A 38 -6.30 -2.57 -16.63
C PRO A 38 -4.88 -3.11 -16.50
N GLU A 39 -4.23 -3.48 -17.61
CA GLU A 39 -2.88 -4.04 -17.61
C GLU A 39 -1.84 -2.98 -17.20
N LYS A 40 -1.98 -1.75 -17.70
CA LYS A 40 -1.16 -0.61 -17.27
C LYS A 40 -1.35 -0.30 -15.79
N LYS A 41 -2.59 -0.32 -15.27
CA LYS A 41 -2.85 -0.15 -13.83
C LYS A 41 -2.10 -1.19 -12.99
N ARG A 42 -2.17 -2.48 -13.37
CA ARG A 42 -1.46 -3.55 -12.65
C ARG A 42 0.05 -3.33 -12.63
N LYS A 43 0.64 -2.97 -13.78
CA LYS A 43 2.09 -2.71 -13.88
C LYS A 43 2.52 -1.51 -13.03
N ILE A 44 1.74 -0.43 -13.03
CA ILE A 44 2.02 0.77 -12.25
C ILE A 44 1.97 0.46 -10.74
N ILE A 45 0.92 -0.23 -10.28
CA ILE A 45 0.77 -0.61 -8.87
C ILE A 45 1.93 -1.51 -8.43
N GLY A 46 2.26 -2.55 -9.21
CA GLY A 46 3.35 -3.45 -8.86
C GLY A 46 4.72 -2.76 -8.80
N ALA A 47 5.00 -1.87 -9.76
CA ALA A 47 6.25 -1.11 -9.78
C ALA A 47 6.35 -0.11 -8.61
N GLU A 48 5.26 0.59 -8.28
CA GLU A 48 5.24 1.55 -7.18
C GLU A 48 5.31 0.84 -5.81
N PHE A 49 4.72 -0.35 -5.69
CA PHE A 49 4.83 -1.17 -4.48
C PHE A 49 6.28 -1.57 -4.19
N ILE A 50 7.03 -2.03 -5.21
CA ILE A 50 8.45 -2.37 -5.05
C ILE A 50 9.25 -1.14 -4.60
N ARG A 51 9.00 0.02 -5.21
CA ARG A 51 9.69 1.27 -4.85
C ARG A 51 9.44 1.70 -3.41
N VAL A 52 8.21 1.60 -2.93
CA VAL A 52 7.85 1.91 -1.54
C VAL A 52 8.49 0.92 -0.57
N PHE A 53 8.80 -0.30 -1.01
CA PHE A 53 9.43 -1.33 -0.19
C PHE A 53 10.97 -1.25 -0.19
N GLU A 54 11.59 -0.70 -1.24
CA GLU A 54 13.05 -0.48 -1.33
C GLU A 54 13.53 0.80 -0.60
N GLU A 55 12.62 1.69 -0.21
CA GLU A 55 12.88 2.95 0.52
C GLU A 55 12.97 2.73 2.04
#